data_AF-A0A931RLR2-F1
#
_entry.id   AF-A0A931RLR2-F1
#
_cell.length_a   1.000
_cell.length_b   1.000
_cell.length_c   1.000
_cell.angle_alpha   90.00
_cell.angle_beta   90.00
_cell.angle_gamma   90.00
#
_symmetry.space_group_name_H-M   'P 1'
#
loop_
_entity.id
_entity.type
_entity.pdbx_description
1 polymer ?
#
loop_
_entity_poly.entity_id
_entity_poly.type
_entity_poly.pdbx_seq_one_letter_code
_entity_poly.pdbx_strand_id
1 'polypeptide(L)' 'MNQLKEIAAKKVVGKYLPTRKNSQVRDFYRDFGFVAQAGASGEEDIWEHDLSDFTFEPLDFISTSVAPYE' A
#
# COMPACT_ATOMS: atom_id res chain seq x y z
N MET A 1 -27.24 -1.46 1.72
CA MET A 1 -26.55 -0.61 0.73
C MET A 1 -25.13 -0.36 1.21
N ASN A 2 -24.17 -1.21 0.86
CA ASN A 2 -22.74 -0.89 1.05
C ASN A 2 -22.12 -0.75 -0.34
N GLN A 3 -22.23 0.46 -0.90
CA GLN A 3 -21.42 0.85 -2.04
C GLN A 3 -19.98 0.96 -1.54
N LEU A 4 -19.20 -0.11 -1.67
CA LEU A 4 -17.76 0.03 -1.87
C LEU A 4 -17.63 0.88 -3.13
N LYS A 5 -17.47 2.19 -2.95
CA LYS A 5 -17.05 3.06 -4.05
C LYS A 5 -15.79 2.41 -4.60
N GLU A 6 -15.79 2.05 -5.87
CA GLU A 6 -14.57 1.76 -6.63
C GLU A 6 -13.73 3.05 -6.60
N ILE A 7 -13.05 3.27 -5.49
CA ILE A 7 -12.02 4.28 -5.40
C ILE A 7 -10.85 3.62 -6.09
N ALA A 8 -10.61 4.00 -7.35
CA ALA A 8 -9.33 3.76 -8.00
C ALA A 8 -8.26 4.41 -7.13
N ALA A 9 -7.68 3.62 -6.23
CA ALA A 9 -6.66 4.08 -5.31
C ALA A 9 -5.45 4.47 -6.15
N LYS A 10 -5.15 5.77 -6.21
CA LYS A 10 -4.02 6.28 -7.01
C LYS A 10 -2.68 6.05 -6.33
N LYS A 11 -2.66 5.81 -5.01
CA LYS A 11 -1.44 5.58 -4.26
C LYS A 11 -1.67 4.78 -2.98
N VAL A 12 -0.63 4.07 -2.54
CA VAL A 12 -0.51 3.47 -1.20
C VAL A 12 0.45 4.34 -0.38
N VAL A 13 0.07 4.63 0.86
CA VAL A 13 0.91 5.38 1.81
C VAL A 13 1.22 4.48 3.00
N GLY A 14 2.50 4.27 3.25
CA GLY A 14 3.04 3.53 4.39
C GLY A 14 3.71 4.47 5.39
N LYS A 15 3.53 4.20 6.69
CA LYS A 15 4.30 4.87 7.74
C LYS A 15 5.39 3.94 8.25
N TYR A 16 6.64 4.34 8.08
CA TYR A 16 7.78 3.68 8.67
C TYR A 16 8.03 4.19 10.09
N LEU A 17 8.34 3.29 11.00
CA LEU A 17 8.78 3.62 12.35
C LEU A 17 10.24 3.13 12.49
N PRO A 18 11.23 4.01 12.68
CA PRO A 18 12.66 3.70 12.62
C PRO A 18 13.16 2.95 13.86
N THR A 19 12.61 1.75 14.06
CA THR A 19 13.04 0.83 15.11
C THR A 19 13.84 -0.32 14.48
N ARG A 20 14.77 -0.92 15.25
CA ARG A 20 15.57 -2.06 14.78
C ARG A 20 14.70 -3.21 14.25
N LYS A 21 13.57 -3.48 14.90
CA LYS A 21 12.60 -4.53 14.53
C LYS A 21 11.95 -4.26 13.18
N ASN A 22 11.79 -2.99 12.80
CA ASN A 22 11.12 -2.61 11.57
C ASN A 22 12.06 -2.42 10.38
N SER A 23 13.36 -2.69 10.52
CA SER A 23 14.32 -2.60 9.41
C SER A 23 13.84 -3.32 8.14
N GLN A 24 13.19 -4.47 8.30
CA GLN A 24 12.57 -5.23 7.20
C GLN A 24 11.47 -4.46 6.44
N VAL A 25 10.74 -3.56 7.11
CA VAL A 25 9.69 -2.75 6.48
C VAL A 25 10.29 -1.69 5.56
N ARG A 26 11.40 -1.08 5.98
CA ARG A 26 12.15 -0.14 5.13
C ARG A 26 12.70 -0.85 3.90
N ASP A 27 13.27 -2.04 4.09
CA ASP A 27 13.79 -2.84 2.98
C ASP A 27 12.66 -3.23 2.02
N PHE A 28 11.51 -3.66 2.54
CA PHE A 28 10.30 -3.91 1.75
C PHE A 28 9.87 -2.67 0.94
N TYR A 29 9.76 -1.50 1.56
CA TYR A 29 9.37 -0.28 0.85
C TYR A 29 10.35 0.07 -0.28
N ARG A 30 11.66 0.00 -0.03
CA ARG A 30 12.67 0.22 -1.07
C ARG A 30 12.54 -0.78 -2.21
N ASP A 31 12.44 -2.07 -1.88
CA ASP A 31 12.49 -3.15 -2.87
C ASP A 31 11.20 -3.20 -3.73
N PHE A 32 10.08 -2.69 -3.19
CA PHE A 32 8.78 -2.61 -3.89
C PHE A 32 8.50 -1.22 -4.51
N GLY A 33 9.51 -0.35 -4.62
CA GLY A 33 9.38 0.92 -5.35
C GLY A 33 8.55 1.98 -4.64
N PHE A 34 8.46 1.94 -3.31
CA PHE A 34 7.97 3.08 -2.54
C PHE A 34 9.04 4.18 -2.52
N VAL A 35 8.59 5.43 -2.57
CA VAL A 35 9.42 6.62 -2.47
C VAL A 35 9.25 7.22 -1.07
N ALA A 36 10.37 7.41 -0.37
CA ALA A 36 10.38 8.09 0.91
C ALA A 36 10.02 9.58 0.74
N GLN A 37 9.10 10.07 1.57
CA GLN A 37 8.88 11.49 1.77
C GLN A 37 9.62 11.94 3.03
N ALA A 38 10.40 13.01 2.89
CA ALA A 38 11.09 13.64 4.01
C ALA A 38 10.04 14.13 5.03
N GLY A 39 10.07 13.57 6.24
CA GLY A 39 9.27 14.04 7.36
C GLY A 39 9.80 15.36 7.93
N ALA A 40 8.96 16.05 8.71
CA ALA A 40 9.30 17.32 9.36
C ALA A 40 10.52 17.24 10.32
N SER A 41 10.92 16.04 10.73
CA SER A 41 11.99 15.78 11.70
C SER A 41 13.26 15.17 11.09
N GLY A 42 13.36 15.08 9.76
CA GLY A 42 14.54 14.52 9.09
C GLY A 42 14.63 13.00 9.04
N GLU A 43 13.68 12.28 9.66
CA GLU A 43 13.47 10.84 9.46
C GLU A 43 12.42 10.61 8.35
N GLU A 44 12.73 9.67 7.45
CA GLU A 44 11.87 9.24 6.34
C GLU A 44 10.70 8.39 6.87
N ASP A 45 9.75 9.05 7.53
CA ASP A 45 8.64 8.40 8.22
C ASP A 45 7.50 7.98 7.28
N ILE A 46 7.35 8.64 6.14
CA ILE A 46 6.26 8.39 5.19
C ILE A 46 6.84 7.86 3.89
N TRP A 47 6.26 6.79 3.37
CA TRP A 47 6.64 6.15 2.12
C TRP A 47 5.41 6.05 1.23
N GLU A 48 5.54 6.41 -0.03
CA GLU A 48 4.42 6.40 -0.99
C GLU A 48 4.74 5.51 -2.18
N HIS A 49 3.76 4.72 -2.63
CA HIS A 49 3.83 3.99 -3.89
C HIS A 49 2.69 4.42 -4.80
N ASP A 50 3.02 4.82 -6.02
CA ASP A 50 2.04 5.20 -7.03
C ASP A 50 1.39 3.95 -7.61
N LEU A 51 0.06 3.94 -7.65
CA LEU A 51 -0.74 2.86 -8.23
C LEU A 51 -1.40 3.28 -9.54
N SER A 52 -1.06 4.45 -10.09
CA SER A 52 -1.71 4.99 -11.29
C SER A 52 -1.64 4.04 -12.50
N ASP A 53 -0.57 3.26 -12.60
CA ASP A 53 -0.37 2.26 -13.67
C ASP A 53 -0.59 0.81 -13.19
N PHE A 54 -1.02 0.61 -11.94
CA PHE A 54 -1.19 -0.71 -11.37
C PHE A 54 -2.50 -1.35 -11.85
N THR A 55 -2.38 -2.50 -12.53
CA THR A 55 -3.53 -3.34 -12.87
C THR A 55 -3.58 -4.54 -11.94
N PHE A 56 -4.67 -4.67 -11.19
CA PHE A 56 -4.89 -5.84 -10.34
C PHE A 56 -5.27 -7.04 -11.21
N GLU A 57 -4.40 -8.04 -11.28
CA GLU A 57 -4.69 -9.34 -11.88
C GLU A 57 -4.91 -10.37 -10.76
N PRO A 58 -6.15 -10.82 -10.51
CA PRO A 58 -6.39 -11.85 -9.52
C PRO A 58 -5.77 -13.18 -9.98
N LEU A 59 -5.25 -13.95 -9.02
CA LEU A 59 -4.85 -15.32 -9.30
C LEU A 59 -6.09 -16.17 -9.59
N ASP A 60 -6.01 -17.08 -10.56
CA ASP A 60 -7.13 -17.88 -11.05
C ASP A 60 -7.87 -18.69 -9.96
N PHE A 61 -7.20 -18.98 -8.86
CA PHE A 61 -7.77 -19.73 -7.73
C PHE A 61 -8.38 -18.85 -6.63
N ILE A 62 -8.29 -17.51 -6.74
CA ILE A 62 -8.87 -16.55 -5.80
C ILE A 62 -10.18 -16.02 -6.39
N SER A 63 -11.30 -16.37 -5.76
CA SER A 63 -12.60 -15.78 -6.10
C SER A 63 -12.68 -14.36 -5.54
N THR A 64 -12.82 -13.37 -6.42
CA THR A 64 -13.04 -11.96 -6.06
C THR A 64 -14.52 -11.60 -5.91
N SER A 65 -15.42 -12.56 -6.18
CA SER A 65 -16.85 -12.36 -5.95
C SER A 65 -17.15 -12.32 -4.46
N VAL A 66 -17.62 -11.18 -3.98
CA VAL A 66 -18.16 -11.04 -2.63
C VAL A 66 -19.62 -11.49 -2.68
N ALA A 67 -19.94 -12.63 -2.06
CA ALA A 67 -21.33 -13.02 -1.89
C ALA A 67 -22.02 -12.03 -0.92
N PRO A 68 -23.21 -11.49 -1.25
CA PRO A 68 -23.98 -10.70 -0.31
C PRO A 68 -24.36 -11.55 0.90
N TYR A 69 -24.17 -11.01 2.10
CA TYR A 69 -24.66 -11.60 3.34
C TYR A 69 -26.14 -11.20 3.51
N GLU A 70 -27.06 -12.18 3.57
CA GLU A 70 -28.49 -11.97 3.83
C GLU A 70 -28.79 -11.68 5.31
#